data_AF-A0A8J6SNL3-F1
#
_entry.id   AF-A0A8J6SNL3-F1
#
_cell.length_a   1.000
_cell.length_b   1.000
_cell.length_c   1.000
_cell.angle_alpha   90.00
_cell.angle_beta   90.00
_cell.angle_gamma   90.00
#
_symmetry.space_group_name_H-M   'P 1'
#
loop_
_entity.id
_entity.type
_entity.pdbx_description
1 polymer ?
#
loop_
_entity_poly.entity_id
_entity_poly.type
_entity_poly.pdbx_seq_one_letter_code
_entity_poly.pdbx_strand_id
1 'polypeptide(L)'
;MESKNSIQYKYALNSENKTVCIEDLERTPDLRNQVFTCISCDNILIPKLGKVRQKHFAHKYTYNCSEETYLHKLAKNLFFQEYQKCLNRRIPFYLGSKVSRVCNANEAFFGITCQLESVSRFVDLTKIYTNVLLETREGEFIPDILLSNDSGSEKLFIEIAVTHFLTEKKANSSFNIVEIQIKSESDIDFIYQHLIRQNDPRVKRINFPGKIEIKNHCNHQNCPNKISVFIVFKSQRSIIIRESLNDIYFQLQSQKDSIVYYEILEPLKSYYNSSAQYKQRVINAHNIGIKIKNCFLCRYHGENFFSNKPSIFCKFLKIKCSSNHASECNYYKPDPKCFPKIPEIL
;
A
#
# COMPACT_ATOMS: atom_id res chain seq x y z
N MET A 1 -17.90 -42.73 29.23
CA MET A 1 -16.45 -42.76 29.00
C MET A 1 -16.14 -41.81 27.88
N GLU A 2 -15.88 -40.55 28.19
CA GLU A 2 -15.55 -39.53 27.19
C GLU A 2 -14.20 -39.84 26.57
N SER A 3 -14.18 -40.02 25.26
CA SER A 3 -12.96 -40.19 24.47
C SER A 3 -12.16 -38.89 24.53
N LYS A 4 -11.12 -38.84 25.37
CA LYS A 4 -10.10 -37.79 25.31
C LYS A 4 -9.54 -37.73 23.90
N ASN A 5 -9.83 -36.66 23.17
CA ASN A 5 -9.21 -36.35 21.88
C ASN A 5 -7.70 -36.33 22.07
N SER A 6 -6.99 -37.37 21.63
CA SER A 6 -5.53 -37.30 21.54
C SER A 6 -5.20 -36.36 20.38
N ILE A 7 -4.60 -35.21 20.68
CA ILE A 7 -4.05 -34.31 19.68
C ILE A 7 -3.11 -35.13 18.77
N GLN A 8 -3.30 -35.01 17.46
CA GLN A 8 -2.50 -35.71 16.45
C GLN A 8 -1.45 -34.74 15.92
N TYR A 9 -0.18 -35.11 16.02
CA TYR A 9 0.94 -34.25 15.64
C TYR A 9 1.62 -34.77 14.39
N LYS A 10 1.90 -33.94 13.38
CA LYS A 10 2.65 -34.37 12.19
C LYS A 10 4.15 -34.37 12.43
N TYR A 11 4.64 -33.55 13.37
CA TYR A 11 6.06 -33.38 13.65
C TYR A 11 6.45 -33.78 15.07
N ALA A 12 7.66 -34.31 15.22
CA ALA A 12 8.28 -34.66 16.50
C ALA A 12 9.79 -34.33 16.47
N LEU A 13 10.46 -34.37 17.62
CA LEU A 13 11.93 -34.39 17.68
C LEU A 13 12.43 -35.84 17.69
N ASN A 14 13.53 -36.11 17.00
CA ASN A 14 14.26 -37.37 17.14
C ASN A 14 15.32 -37.28 18.26
N SER A 15 16.10 -38.35 18.45
CA SER A 15 17.19 -38.41 19.44
C SER A 15 18.31 -37.37 19.24
N GLU A 16 18.42 -36.75 18.06
CA GLU A 16 19.38 -35.69 17.75
C GLU A 16 18.77 -34.28 17.91
N ASN A 17 17.57 -34.16 18.49
CA ASN A 17 16.78 -32.93 18.57
C ASN A 17 16.47 -32.29 17.20
N LYS A 18 16.47 -33.09 16.12
CA LYS A 18 16.02 -32.65 14.80
C LYS A 18 14.52 -32.85 14.65
N THR A 19 13.86 -31.86 14.06
CA THR A 19 12.44 -31.94 13.72
C THR A 19 12.25 -32.92 12.57
N VAL A 20 11.41 -33.93 12.77
CA VAL A 20 11.08 -34.96 11.78
C VAL A 20 9.59 -34.92 11.45
N CYS A 21 9.25 -35.12 10.19
CA CYS A 21 7.87 -35.28 9.75
C CYS A 21 7.49 -36.77 9.75
N ILE A 22 6.30 -37.09 10.25
CA ILE A 22 5.76 -38.47 10.22
C ILE A 22 5.63 -39.00 8.79
N GLU A 23 5.45 -38.11 7.81
CA GLU A 23 5.30 -38.52 6.41
C GLU A 23 6.59 -39.04 5.79
N ASP A 24 7.73 -38.58 6.29
CA ASP A 24 9.07 -39.01 5.86
C ASP A 24 9.50 -40.34 6.51
N LEU A 25 8.70 -40.86 7.45
CA LEU A 25 9.01 -42.10 8.15
C LEU A 25 8.42 -43.31 7.43
N GLU A 26 9.29 -44.30 7.21
CA GLU A 26 8.94 -45.60 6.67
C GLU A 26 8.90 -46.67 7.76
N ARG A 27 8.06 -47.69 7.56
CA ARG A 27 7.89 -48.78 8.52
C ARG A 27 9.02 -49.80 8.40
N THR A 28 10.18 -49.46 8.92
CA THR A 28 11.37 -50.32 8.98
C THR A 28 11.53 -50.96 10.37
N PRO A 29 12.31 -52.07 10.50
CA PRO A 29 12.65 -52.64 11.80
C PRO A 29 13.33 -51.62 12.74
N ASP A 30 14.20 -50.77 12.19
CA ASP A 30 14.98 -49.77 12.92
C ASP A 30 14.12 -48.67 13.53
N LEU A 31 12.95 -48.37 12.95
CA LEU A 31 12.03 -47.37 13.48
C LEU A 31 11.60 -47.68 14.91
N ARG A 32 11.55 -48.97 15.31
CA ARG A 32 11.19 -49.37 16.68
C ARG A 32 12.23 -48.96 17.72
N ASN A 33 13.48 -48.79 17.29
CA ASN A 33 14.59 -48.39 18.15
C ASN A 33 14.73 -46.86 18.22
N GLN A 34 14.00 -46.12 17.39
CA GLN A 34 14.03 -44.67 17.41
C GLN A 34 13.11 -44.11 18.51
N VAL A 35 13.62 -43.10 19.20
CA VAL A 35 12.86 -42.37 20.22
C VAL A 35 12.44 -41.04 19.63
N PHE A 36 11.13 -40.76 19.70
CA PHE A 36 10.56 -39.48 19.31
C PHE A 36 10.01 -38.78 20.54
N THR A 37 10.24 -37.47 20.63
CA THR A 37 9.73 -36.65 21.74
C THR A 37 8.88 -35.50 21.21
N CYS A 38 7.90 -35.08 22.01
CA CYS A 38 7.04 -33.96 21.70
C CYS A 38 7.81 -32.65 21.77
N ILE A 39 7.73 -31.83 20.72
CA ILE A 39 8.39 -30.52 20.62
C ILE A 39 7.97 -29.57 21.76
N SER A 40 6.75 -29.73 22.30
CA SER A 40 6.26 -28.90 23.38
C SER A 40 6.73 -29.33 24.77
N CYS A 41 6.56 -30.61 25.10
CA CYS A 41 6.60 -31.12 26.47
C CYS A 41 7.65 -32.20 26.70
N ASP A 42 8.45 -32.52 25.68
CA ASP A 42 9.58 -33.47 25.70
C ASP A 42 9.20 -34.93 26.04
N ASN A 43 7.91 -35.22 26.26
CA ASN A 43 7.41 -36.57 26.50
C ASN A 43 7.46 -37.43 25.23
N ILE A 44 7.53 -38.75 25.44
CA ILE A 44 7.66 -39.73 24.36
C ILE A 44 6.42 -39.76 23.46
N LEU A 45 6.67 -39.70 22.16
CA LEU A 45 5.71 -39.87 21.08
C LEU A 45 5.91 -41.24 20.40
N ILE A 46 4.81 -41.82 19.95
CA ILE A 46 4.77 -43.06 19.17
C ILE A 46 4.33 -42.72 17.74
N PRO A 47 5.09 -43.10 16.70
CA PRO A 47 4.65 -42.92 15.31
C PRO A 47 3.50 -43.87 14.99
N LYS A 48 2.40 -43.32 14.48
CA LYS A 48 1.23 -44.05 13.98
C LYS A 48 1.25 -44.02 12.45
N LEU A 49 1.94 -44.98 11.84
CA LEU A 49 2.03 -45.13 10.39
C LEU A 49 0.84 -45.93 9.83
N GLY A 50 -0.36 -45.36 9.93
CA GLY A 50 -1.58 -45.96 9.41
C GLY A 50 -1.55 -46.11 7.88
N LYS A 51 -2.16 -47.18 7.34
CA LYS A 51 -2.39 -47.33 5.89
C LYS A 51 -3.65 -46.61 5.40
N VAL A 52 -4.63 -46.44 6.28
CA VAL A 52 -5.96 -45.83 5.99
C VAL A 52 -6.14 -44.52 6.75
N ARG A 53 -5.75 -44.48 8.03
CA ARG A 53 -5.76 -43.26 8.84
C ARG A 53 -4.51 -42.43 8.56
N GLN A 54 -4.65 -41.10 8.59
CA GLN A 54 -3.55 -40.17 8.43
C GLN A 54 -2.42 -40.49 9.41
N LYS A 55 -1.18 -40.46 8.91
CA LYS A 55 -0.01 -40.70 9.75
C LYS A 55 0.13 -39.55 10.74
N HIS A 56 0.40 -39.87 11.99
CA HIS A 56 0.65 -38.88 13.04
C HIS A 56 1.51 -39.47 14.15
N PHE A 57 2.09 -38.61 14.95
CA PHE A 57 2.64 -38.95 16.25
C PHE A 57 1.55 -38.81 17.32
N ALA A 58 1.56 -39.73 18.28
CA ALA A 58 0.67 -39.70 19.44
C ALA A 58 1.47 -39.91 20.72
N HIS A 59 1.12 -39.23 21.80
CA HIS A 59 1.75 -39.45 23.09
C HIS A 59 1.60 -40.90 23.55
N LYS A 60 2.69 -41.46 24.09
CA LYS A 60 2.69 -42.83 24.64
C LYS A 60 1.73 -42.97 25.83
N TYR A 61 1.61 -41.92 26.65
CA TYR A 61 0.70 -41.83 27.79
C TYR A 61 -0.12 -40.54 27.70
N THR A 62 -1.13 -40.41 28.55
CA THR A 62 -1.89 -39.15 28.62
C THR A 62 -1.08 -38.10 29.36
N TYR A 63 -0.71 -37.03 28.66
CA TYR A 63 -0.01 -35.87 29.23
C TYR A 63 -0.85 -34.61 29.03
N ASN A 64 -0.64 -33.61 29.89
CA ASN A 64 -1.17 -32.28 29.65
C ASN A 64 -0.20 -31.53 28.72
N CYS A 65 -0.45 -31.58 27.42
CA CYS A 65 0.37 -30.93 26.40
C CYS A 65 -0.42 -29.82 25.73
N SER A 66 0.14 -28.61 25.69
CA SER A 66 -0.47 -27.45 25.04
C SER A 66 -0.21 -27.48 23.54
N GLU A 67 -1.29 -27.48 22.75
CA GLU A 67 -1.21 -27.36 21.29
C GLU A 67 -0.58 -26.03 20.86
N GLU A 68 -0.87 -24.94 21.59
CA GLU A 68 -0.30 -23.63 21.29
C GLU A 68 1.22 -23.61 21.49
N THR A 69 1.70 -24.17 22.60
CA THR A 69 3.13 -24.29 22.87
C THR A 69 3.81 -25.21 21.85
N TYR A 70 3.12 -26.27 21.41
CA TYR A 70 3.59 -27.14 20.34
C TYR A 70 3.76 -26.37 19.02
N LEU A 71 2.73 -25.68 18.55
CA LEU A 71 2.75 -24.94 17.29
C LEU A 71 3.80 -23.82 17.31
N HIS A 72 3.86 -23.05 18.40
CA HIS A 72 4.82 -21.95 18.57
C HIS A 72 6.27 -22.45 18.47
N LYS A 73 6.62 -23.49 19.24
CA LYS A 73 7.96 -24.08 19.22
C LYS A 73 8.28 -24.76 17.89
N LEU A 74 7.31 -25.46 17.29
CA LEU A 74 7.47 -26.12 15.99
C LEU A 74 7.83 -25.09 14.91
N ALA A 75 7.03 -24.03 14.78
CA ALA A 75 7.21 -23.03 13.74
C ALA A 75 8.55 -22.28 13.87
N LYS A 76 8.94 -21.85 15.07
CA LYS A 76 10.21 -21.14 15.24
C LYS A 76 11.43 -22.03 14.97
N ASN A 77 11.39 -23.29 15.41
CA ASN A 77 12.47 -24.24 15.15
C ASN A 77 12.59 -24.58 13.67
N LEU A 78 11.47 -24.81 12.99
CA LEU A 78 11.47 -25.04 11.55
C LEU A 78 11.97 -23.82 10.77
N PHE A 79 11.52 -22.62 11.14
CA PHE A 79 11.99 -21.38 10.52
C PHE A 79 13.51 -21.26 10.64
N PHE A 80 14.03 -21.42 11.85
CA PHE A 80 15.47 -21.36 12.13
C PHE A 80 16.26 -22.38 11.29
N GLN A 81 15.85 -23.66 11.32
CA GLN A 81 16.52 -24.73 10.58
C GLN A 81 16.49 -24.49 9.07
N GLU A 82 15.34 -24.07 8.54
CA GLU A 82 15.16 -23.92 7.10
C GLU A 82 15.81 -22.64 6.58
N TYR A 83 15.83 -21.57 7.38
CA TYR A 83 16.61 -20.37 7.06
C TYR A 83 18.12 -20.65 7.08
N GLN A 84 18.64 -21.43 8.05
CA GLN A 84 20.05 -21.87 8.04
C GLN A 84 20.39 -22.68 6.79
N LYS A 85 19.52 -23.59 6.37
CA LYS A 85 19.71 -24.33 5.12
C LYS A 85 19.70 -23.38 3.91
N CYS A 86 18.82 -22.38 3.88
CA CYS A 86 18.81 -21.36 2.84
C CYS A 86 20.14 -20.61 2.73
N LEU A 87 20.70 -20.17 3.86
CA LEU A 87 22.02 -19.53 3.91
C LEU A 87 23.13 -20.46 3.38
N ASN A 88 23.21 -21.68 3.92
CA ASN A 88 24.25 -22.65 3.55
C ASN A 88 24.19 -23.07 2.07
N ARG A 89 22.99 -23.17 1.51
CA ARG A 89 22.75 -23.61 0.13
C ARG A 89 22.56 -22.46 -0.85
N ARG A 90 22.63 -21.20 -0.38
CA ARG A 90 22.38 -19.98 -1.17
C ARG A 90 21.01 -20.00 -1.85
N ILE A 91 20.00 -20.52 -1.16
CA ILE A 91 18.60 -20.48 -1.60
C ILE A 91 17.99 -19.19 -1.05
N PRO A 92 17.32 -18.37 -1.88
CA PRO A 92 16.72 -17.12 -1.43
C PRO A 92 15.53 -17.37 -0.51
N PHE A 93 15.35 -16.50 0.48
CA PHE A 93 14.16 -16.47 1.33
C PHE A 93 13.49 -15.11 1.19
N TYR A 94 12.30 -15.06 0.61
CA TYR A 94 11.67 -13.81 0.20
C TYR A 94 10.70 -13.25 1.24
N LEU A 95 10.77 -11.94 1.45
CA LEU A 95 9.76 -11.14 2.13
C LEU A 95 9.06 -10.22 1.13
N GLY A 96 7.74 -10.38 1.00
CA GLY A 96 6.91 -9.49 0.20
C GLY A 96 6.79 -8.09 0.82
N SER A 97 6.85 -7.06 -0.02
CA SER A 97 6.62 -5.68 0.36
C SER A 97 5.72 -4.96 -0.63
N LYS A 98 4.79 -4.18 -0.10
CA LYS A 98 4.02 -3.21 -0.89
C LYS A 98 4.89 -1.99 -1.13
N VAL A 99 5.01 -1.58 -2.39
CA VAL A 99 5.76 -0.40 -2.79
C VAL A 99 4.79 0.55 -3.47
N SER A 100 4.63 1.74 -2.88
CA SER A 100 3.87 2.82 -3.51
C SER A 100 4.67 3.37 -4.67
N ARG A 101 3.99 3.66 -5.79
CA ARG A 101 4.64 4.13 -7.00
C ARG A 101 4.15 5.53 -7.35
N VAL A 102 5.08 6.41 -7.65
CA VAL A 102 4.80 7.80 -8.04
C VAL A 102 5.45 8.07 -9.40
N CYS A 103 4.66 8.50 -10.37
CA CYS A 103 5.17 9.05 -11.62
C CYS A 103 5.45 10.54 -11.45
N ASN A 104 6.68 10.99 -11.72
CA ASN A 104 7.06 12.40 -11.72
C ASN A 104 7.33 12.98 -13.11
N ALA A 105 7.00 12.26 -14.18
CA ALA A 105 7.25 12.73 -15.56
C ALA A 105 6.56 14.06 -15.90
N ASN A 106 5.45 14.36 -15.23
CA ASN A 106 4.68 15.59 -15.42
C ASN A 106 5.05 16.69 -14.42
N GLU A 107 5.96 16.44 -13.48
CA GLU A 107 6.29 17.38 -12.41
C GLU A 107 6.94 18.65 -12.97
N ALA A 108 7.85 18.51 -13.94
CA ALA A 108 8.57 19.65 -14.51
C ALA A 108 7.66 20.63 -15.28
N PHE A 109 6.63 20.13 -15.97
CA PHE A 109 5.75 20.98 -16.80
C PHE A 109 4.48 21.38 -16.07
N PHE A 110 3.88 20.45 -15.32
CA PHE A 110 2.58 20.66 -14.68
C PHE A 110 2.65 20.83 -13.15
N GLY A 111 3.81 20.61 -12.51
CA GLY A 111 3.92 20.61 -11.04
C GLY A 111 3.15 19.45 -10.39
N ILE A 112 2.82 18.39 -11.14
CA ILE A 112 1.94 17.31 -10.71
C ILE A 112 2.67 15.97 -10.78
N THR A 113 2.48 15.15 -9.75
CA THR A 113 2.87 13.75 -9.74
C THR A 113 1.64 12.84 -9.91
N CYS A 114 1.79 11.71 -10.62
CA CYS A 114 0.73 10.71 -10.75
C CYS A 114 0.95 9.59 -9.70
N GLN A 115 0.01 9.43 -8.77
CA GLN A 115 -0.01 8.26 -7.87
C GLN A 115 -0.44 7.03 -8.67
N LEU A 116 0.39 6.00 -8.68
CA LEU A 116 0.13 4.76 -9.38
C LEU A 116 -0.27 3.66 -8.39
N GLU A 117 -0.88 2.60 -8.92
CA GLU A 117 -1.18 1.42 -8.12
C GLU A 117 0.11 0.87 -7.49
N SER A 118 0.04 0.59 -6.19
CA SER A 118 1.14 -0.04 -5.48
C SER A 118 1.40 -1.43 -6.05
N VAL A 119 2.67 -1.81 -6.10
CA VAL A 119 3.07 -3.15 -6.56
C VAL A 119 3.68 -3.95 -5.43
N SER A 120 3.52 -5.26 -5.49
CA SER A 120 4.27 -6.18 -4.63
C SER A 120 5.68 -6.36 -5.18
N ARG A 121 6.68 -6.16 -4.30
CA ARG A 121 8.09 -6.49 -4.54
C ARG A 121 8.53 -7.53 -3.54
N PHE A 122 9.51 -8.35 -3.91
CA PHE A 122 10.11 -9.32 -3.00
C PHE A 122 11.52 -8.88 -2.65
N VAL A 123 11.83 -8.90 -1.36
CA VAL A 123 13.19 -8.67 -0.84
C VAL A 123 13.74 -10.02 -0.43
N ASP A 124 14.93 -10.35 -0.92
CA ASP A 124 15.64 -11.55 -0.52
C ASP A 124 16.32 -11.32 0.83
N LEU A 125 15.76 -11.93 1.88
CA LEU A 125 16.24 -11.79 3.25
C LEU A 125 17.65 -12.36 3.41
N THR A 126 18.00 -13.44 2.70
CA THR A 126 19.31 -14.10 2.87
C THR A 126 20.47 -13.28 2.32
N LYS A 127 20.18 -12.29 1.46
CA LYS A 127 21.19 -11.32 0.98
C LYS A 127 21.49 -10.22 1.98
N ILE A 128 20.56 -9.96 2.89
CA ILE A 128 20.65 -8.88 3.87
C ILE A 128 21.07 -9.47 5.22
N TYR A 129 20.34 -10.48 5.68
CA TYR A 129 20.53 -11.12 6.97
C TYR A 129 21.20 -12.48 6.78
N THR A 130 22.51 -12.48 6.95
CA THR A 130 23.41 -13.63 6.81
C THR A 130 23.51 -14.49 8.07
N ASN A 131 22.96 -14.01 9.19
CA ASN A 131 22.93 -14.69 10.47
C ASN A 131 21.50 -14.90 10.96
N VAL A 132 21.27 -16.03 11.63
CA VAL A 132 19.98 -16.40 12.22
C VAL A 132 20.21 -17.01 13.60
N LEU A 133 19.49 -16.52 14.60
CA LEU A 133 19.60 -16.93 16.01
C LEU A 133 18.21 -17.19 16.58
N LEU A 134 18.08 -18.22 17.42
CA LEU A 134 16.83 -18.59 18.09
C LEU A 134 16.83 -17.99 19.50
N GLU A 135 15.73 -17.38 19.93
CA GLU A 135 15.48 -16.92 21.32
C GLU A 135 16.66 -16.18 21.97
N THR A 136 17.40 -15.40 21.18
CA THR A 136 18.61 -14.72 21.63
C THR A 136 18.30 -13.27 21.99
N ARG A 137 18.72 -12.84 23.18
CA ARG A 137 18.46 -11.49 23.69
C ARG A 137 19.09 -10.40 22.81
N GLU A 138 18.28 -9.40 22.47
CA GLU A 138 18.68 -8.21 21.73
C GLU A 138 18.14 -6.97 22.46
N GLY A 139 19.05 -6.26 23.14
CA GLY A 139 18.66 -5.19 24.07
C GLY A 139 17.77 -5.72 25.20
N GLU A 140 16.59 -5.13 25.36
CA GLU A 140 15.59 -5.54 26.37
C GLU A 140 14.66 -6.66 25.88
N PHE A 141 14.74 -7.06 24.60
CA PHE A 141 13.80 -7.98 23.99
C PHE A 141 14.45 -9.34 23.72
N ILE A 142 13.61 -10.38 23.70
CA ILE A 142 13.97 -11.70 23.20
C ILE A 142 12.98 -11.99 22.07
N PRO A 143 13.40 -11.97 20.80
CA PRO A 143 12.59 -12.41 19.67
C PRO A 143 12.59 -13.94 19.55
N ASP A 144 11.56 -14.49 18.91
CA ASP A 144 11.52 -15.93 18.61
C ASP A 144 12.67 -16.31 17.67
N ILE A 145 12.83 -15.54 16.59
CA ILE A 145 14.01 -15.61 15.70
C ILE A 145 14.57 -14.20 15.48
N LEU A 146 15.88 -14.06 15.63
CA LEU A 146 16.65 -12.89 15.26
C LEU A 146 17.39 -13.15 13.95
N LEU A 147 17.11 -12.34 12.93
CA LEU A 147 17.88 -12.26 11.70
C LEU A 147 18.79 -11.02 11.76
N SER A 148 20.07 -11.18 11.44
CA SER A 148 21.01 -10.06 11.39
C SER A 148 22.02 -10.19 10.25
N ASN A 149 22.58 -9.07 9.81
CA ASN A 149 23.76 -9.07 8.94
C ASN A 149 25.05 -9.32 9.76
N ASP A 150 26.18 -9.53 9.08
CA ASP A 150 27.47 -9.84 9.73
C ASP A 150 27.99 -8.71 10.63
N SER A 151 27.70 -7.45 10.30
CA SER A 151 28.07 -6.31 11.14
C SER A 151 27.14 -6.10 12.34
N GLY A 152 25.98 -6.78 12.36
CA GLY A 152 24.92 -6.55 13.33
C GLY A 152 24.21 -5.19 13.20
N SER A 153 24.47 -4.42 12.14
CA SER A 153 23.84 -3.11 11.93
C SER A 153 22.39 -3.20 11.45
N GLU A 154 22.05 -4.28 10.75
CA GLU A 154 20.68 -4.56 10.31
C GLU A 154 20.14 -5.77 11.06
N LYS A 155 18.98 -5.60 11.70
CA LYS A 155 18.29 -6.64 12.47
C LYS A 155 16.82 -6.71 12.09
N LEU A 156 16.30 -7.93 12.07
CA LEU A 156 14.90 -8.23 11.81
C LEU A 156 14.44 -9.30 12.80
N PHE A 157 13.36 -9.02 13.53
CA PHE A 157 12.73 -9.99 14.41
C PHE A 157 11.63 -10.72 13.64
N ILE A 158 11.61 -12.04 13.74
CA ILE A 158 10.48 -12.86 13.33
C ILE A 158 9.81 -13.35 14.61
N GLU A 159 8.52 -13.07 14.74
CA GLU A 159 7.70 -13.44 15.90
C GLU A 159 6.59 -14.36 15.42
N ILE A 160 6.44 -15.51 16.08
CA ILE A 160 5.36 -16.44 15.82
C ILE A 160 4.28 -16.21 16.88
N ALA A 161 3.06 -15.93 16.43
CA ALA A 161 1.91 -15.77 17.31
C ALA A 161 0.94 -16.93 17.11
N VAL A 162 0.46 -17.52 18.21
CA VAL A 162 -0.66 -18.49 18.15
C VAL A 162 -1.91 -17.80 18.68
N THR A 163 -1.94 -17.60 19.99
CA THR A 163 -2.98 -16.86 20.73
C THR A 163 -2.45 -15.55 21.32
N HIS A 164 -1.17 -15.52 21.67
CA HIS A 164 -0.49 -14.34 22.20
C HIS A 164 0.26 -13.60 21.11
N PHE A 165 -0.15 -12.35 20.88
CA PHE A 165 0.47 -11.43 19.93
C PHE A 165 1.52 -10.55 20.62
N LEU A 166 2.31 -9.86 19.79
CA LEU A 166 3.35 -8.93 20.17
C LEU A 166 2.81 -7.85 21.12
N THR A 167 3.58 -7.58 22.17
CA THR A 167 3.26 -6.52 23.13
C THR A 167 3.48 -5.14 22.52
N GLU A 168 2.72 -4.14 23.00
CA GLU A 168 2.87 -2.74 22.55
C GLU A 168 4.29 -2.20 22.78
N LYS A 169 4.92 -2.55 23.91
CA LYS A 169 6.31 -2.15 24.22
C LYS A 169 7.28 -2.60 23.12
N LYS A 170 7.12 -3.82 22.61
CA LYS A 170 7.99 -4.38 21.57
C LYS A 170 7.61 -3.85 20.19
N ALA A 171 6.32 -3.66 19.92
CA ALA A 171 5.84 -3.03 18.69
C ALA A 171 6.37 -1.60 18.51
N ASN A 172 6.49 -0.83 19.60
CA ASN A 172 7.01 0.54 19.62
C ASN A 172 8.55 0.63 19.69
N SER A 173 9.26 -0.50 19.54
CA SER A 173 10.72 -0.50 19.46
C SER A 173 11.22 0.05 18.12
N SER A 174 12.53 0.23 17.96
CA SER A 174 13.15 0.62 16.68
C SER A 174 13.38 -0.56 15.73
N PHE A 175 13.10 -1.80 16.15
CA PHE A 175 13.37 -2.99 15.35
C PHE A 175 12.29 -3.19 14.29
N ASN A 176 12.70 -3.64 13.09
CA ASN A 176 11.78 -4.18 12.11
C ASN A 176 11.28 -5.54 12.61
N ILE A 177 9.97 -5.75 12.64
CA ILE A 177 9.37 -6.98 13.17
C ILE A 177 8.36 -7.54 12.17
N VAL A 178 8.51 -8.82 11.83
CA VAL A 178 7.51 -9.60 11.10
C VAL A 178 6.85 -10.55 12.08
N GLU A 179 5.62 -10.24 12.45
CA GLU A 179 4.77 -11.10 13.27
C GLU A 179 3.92 -11.98 12.37
N ILE A 180 3.90 -13.29 12.62
CA ILE A 180 3.21 -14.29 11.81
C ILE A 180 2.28 -15.11 12.69
N GLN A 181 0.97 -14.99 12.46
CA GLN A 181 -0.02 -15.81 13.15
C GLN A 181 -0.10 -17.22 12.55
N ILE A 182 -0.04 -18.25 13.39
CA ILE A 182 -0.31 -19.63 13.01
C ILE A 182 -1.45 -20.19 13.86
N LYS A 183 -2.30 -21.03 13.26
CA LYS A 183 -3.43 -21.68 13.95
C LYS A 183 -3.36 -23.22 13.83
N SER A 184 -2.56 -23.71 12.91
CA SER A 184 -2.43 -25.12 12.56
C SER A 184 -1.03 -25.41 11.99
N GLU A 185 -0.65 -26.67 11.90
CA GLU A 185 0.63 -27.05 11.27
C GLU A 185 0.69 -26.72 9.78
N SER A 186 -0.45 -26.75 9.06
CA SER A 186 -0.51 -26.33 7.66
C SER A 186 -0.17 -24.85 7.46
N ASP A 187 -0.33 -24.03 8.51
CA ASP A 187 0.02 -22.62 8.39
C ASP A 187 1.53 -22.40 8.22
N ILE A 188 2.35 -23.39 8.56
CA ILE A 188 3.83 -23.33 8.58
C ILE A 188 4.43 -23.55 7.17
N ASP A 189 3.62 -23.94 6.18
CA ASP A 189 4.08 -24.25 4.81
C ASP A 189 4.85 -23.10 4.14
N PHE A 190 4.62 -21.84 4.54
CA PHE A 190 5.35 -20.68 4.03
C PHE A 190 6.88 -20.78 4.25
N ILE A 191 7.30 -21.51 5.30
CA ILE A 191 8.71 -21.73 5.63
C ILE A 191 9.37 -22.54 4.53
N TYR A 192 8.75 -23.64 4.11
CA TYR A 192 9.27 -24.51 3.03
C TYR A 192 9.13 -23.86 1.64
N GLN A 193 8.18 -22.94 1.48
CA GLN A 193 8.06 -22.11 0.27
C GLN A 193 9.12 -20.99 0.22
N HIS A 194 9.86 -20.77 1.31
CA HIS A 194 10.82 -19.68 1.47
C HIS A 194 10.24 -18.31 1.09
N LEU A 195 8.96 -18.08 1.42
CA LEU A 195 8.23 -16.89 1.01
C LEU A 195 7.20 -16.46 2.06
N ILE A 196 7.45 -15.29 2.66
CA ILE A 196 6.46 -14.57 3.46
C ILE A 196 5.74 -13.58 2.54
N ARG A 197 4.47 -13.86 2.22
CA ARG A 197 3.67 -13.01 1.32
C ARG A 197 3.15 -11.78 2.04
N GLN A 198 3.18 -10.63 1.36
CA GLN A 198 2.70 -9.38 1.93
C GLN A 198 1.18 -9.31 2.11
N ASN A 199 0.43 -10.00 1.24
CA ASN A 199 -1.04 -10.03 1.29
C ASN A 199 -1.57 -11.19 2.15
N ASP A 200 -0.68 -11.91 2.85
CA ASP A 200 -1.10 -12.94 3.78
C ASP A 200 -1.72 -12.27 5.02
N PRO A 201 -3.02 -12.51 5.33
CA PRO A 201 -3.68 -11.87 6.45
C PRO A 201 -3.09 -12.29 7.82
N ARG A 202 -2.28 -13.36 7.86
CA ARG A 202 -1.58 -13.82 9.07
C ARG A 202 -0.30 -13.04 9.35
N VAL A 203 0.20 -12.26 8.38
CA VAL A 203 1.50 -11.59 8.45
C VAL A 203 1.30 -10.11 8.75
N LYS A 204 1.86 -9.66 9.87
CA LYS A 204 1.92 -8.24 10.24
C LYS A 204 3.36 -7.75 10.20
N ARG A 205 3.57 -6.61 9.55
CA ARG A 205 4.87 -5.95 9.43
C ARG A 205 4.86 -4.68 10.25
N ILE A 206 5.78 -4.58 11.20
CA ILE A 206 5.86 -3.50 12.17
C ILE A 206 7.20 -2.78 11.99
N ASN A 207 7.17 -1.46 12.07
CA ASN A 207 8.31 -0.53 11.88
C ASN A 207 8.99 -0.55 10.51
N PHE A 208 8.36 -1.17 9.51
CA PHE A 208 8.87 -1.08 8.14
C PHE A 208 8.49 0.27 7.50
N PRO A 209 9.47 1.12 7.14
CA PRO A 209 9.16 2.35 6.42
C PRO A 209 8.50 2.03 5.08
N GLY A 210 7.45 2.79 4.74
CA GLY A 210 6.82 2.69 3.43
C GLY A 210 7.83 3.01 2.33
N LYS A 211 8.02 2.08 1.40
CA LYS A 211 8.88 2.32 0.23
C LYS A 211 8.08 3.03 -0.86
N ILE A 212 8.58 4.17 -1.30
CA ILE A 212 8.04 4.92 -2.43
C ILE A 212 9.05 4.83 -3.58
N GLU A 213 8.60 4.31 -4.72
CA GLU A 213 9.36 4.30 -5.96
C GLU A 213 8.92 5.50 -6.81
N ILE A 214 9.82 6.48 -6.96
CA ILE A 214 9.62 7.65 -7.83
C ILE A 214 10.36 7.39 -9.14
N LYS A 215 9.62 7.24 -10.24
CA LYS A 215 10.20 7.06 -11.58
C LYS A 215 9.29 7.62 -12.65
N ASN A 216 9.88 7.94 -13.80
CA ASN A 216 9.14 8.23 -15.03
C ASN A 216 8.45 6.97 -15.55
N HIS A 217 7.23 6.74 -15.07
CA HIS A 217 6.40 5.61 -15.47
C HIS A 217 5.37 5.96 -16.54
N CYS A 218 5.11 7.25 -16.71
CA CYS A 218 4.17 7.80 -17.65
C CYS A 218 4.96 8.68 -18.63
N ASN A 219 4.63 8.59 -19.92
CA ASN A 219 4.86 9.68 -20.85
C ASN A 219 3.51 10.42 -20.91
N HIS A 220 3.48 11.74 -21.00
CA HIS A 220 2.26 12.59 -20.92
C HIS A 220 0.98 11.95 -21.52
N GLN A 221 1.14 11.22 -22.62
CA GLN A 221 0.18 10.37 -23.35
C GLN A 221 -0.62 9.35 -22.53
N ASN A 222 -0.05 8.75 -21.49
CA ASN A 222 -0.66 7.61 -20.77
C ASN A 222 -0.86 7.86 -19.27
N CYS A 223 -0.76 9.11 -18.75
CA CYS A 223 -1.12 9.34 -17.34
C CYS A 223 -2.66 9.34 -17.22
N PRO A 224 -3.25 8.51 -16.33
CA PRO A 224 -4.70 8.41 -16.16
C PRO A 224 -5.32 9.68 -15.54
N ASN A 225 -4.50 10.61 -15.03
CA ASN A 225 -4.98 11.80 -14.38
C ASN A 225 -5.50 12.82 -15.39
N LYS A 226 -6.74 13.26 -15.18
CA LYS A 226 -7.28 14.46 -15.81
C LYS A 226 -7.01 15.67 -14.94
N ILE A 227 -6.53 16.74 -15.54
CA ILE A 227 -6.29 18.02 -14.87
C ILE A 227 -7.23 19.08 -15.44
N SER A 228 -7.54 20.09 -14.63
CA SER A 228 -8.30 21.23 -15.10
C SER A 228 -7.36 22.41 -15.35
N VAL A 229 -7.51 23.12 -16.45
CA VAL A 229 -6.69 24.30 -16.78
C VAL A 229 -7.60 25.46 -17.14
N PHE A 230 -7.39 26.60 -16.50
CA PHE A 230 -8.00 27.87 -16.89
C PHE A 230 -7.12 28.54 -17.95
N ILE A 231 -7.70 28.95 -19.08
CA ILE A 231 -6.99 29.54 -20.21
C ILE A 231 -7.64 30.87 -20.58
N VAL A 232 -6.82 31.89 -20.87
CA VAL A 232 -7.21 33.16 -21.44
C VAL A 232 -6.50 33.34 -22.79
N PHE A 233 -7.27 33.70 -23.81
CA PHE A 233 -6.80 33.86 -25.19
C PHE A 233 -6.52 35.33 -25.53
N LYS A 234 -5.75 35.60 -26.58
CA LYS A 234 -5.52 36.92 -27.18
C LYS A 234 -6.82 37.62 -27.60
N SER A 235 -7.85 36.84 -27.93
CA SER A 235 -9.21 37.33 -28.16
C SER A 235 -9.91 37.85 -26.90
N GLN A 236 -9.25 37.78 -25.73
CA GLN A 236 -9.75 38.15 -24.41
C GLN A 236 -10.86 37.23 -23.88
N ARG A 237 -11.17 36.14 -24.61
CA ARG A 237 -12.04 35.05 -24.16
C ARG A 237 -11.32 34.15 -23.17
N SER A 238 -12.08 33.43 -22.34
CA SER A 238 -11.53 32.46 -21.40
C SER A 238 -12.35 31.17 -21.29
N ILE A 239 -11.69 30.08 -20.88
CA ILE A 239 -12.29 28.75 -20.72
C ILE A 239 -11.62 28.00 -19.55
N ILE A 240 -12.35 27.07 -18.93
CA ILE A 240 -11.76 25.97 -18.15
C ILE A 240 -11.97 24.70 -18.96
N ILE A 241 -10.89 23.99 -19.22
CA ILE A 241 -10.91 22.66 -19.84
C ILE A 241 -10.49 21.61 -18.81
N ARG A 242 -11.03 20.39 -18.90
CA ARG A 242 -10.67 19.27 -18.04
C ARG A 242 -10.43 18.02 -18.89
N GLU A 243 -9.17 17.77 -19.21
CA GLU A 243 -8.77 16.68 -20.10
C GLU A 243 -7.57 15.91 -19.55
N SER A 244 -7.14 14.88 -20.28
CA SER A 244 -5.90 14.17 -19.95
C SER A 244 -4.71 15.13 -20.00
N LEU A 245 -3.66 14.82 -19.22
CA LEU A 245 -2.40 15.60 -19.25
C LEU A 245 -1.84 15.74 -20.68
N ASN A 246 -1.98 14.70 -21.50
CA ASN A 246 -1.57 14.72 -22.89
C ASN A 246 -2.32 15.75 -23.72
N ASP A 247 -3.66 15.74 -23.63
CA ASP A 247 -4.51 16.62 -24.43
C ASP A 247 -4.30 18.08 -24.03
N ILE A 248 -4.17 18.34 -22.73
CA ILE A 248 -3.83 19.66 -22.21
C ILE A 248 -2.46 20.09 -22.75
N TYR A 249 -1.45 19.24 -22.70
CA TYR A 249 -0.12 19.56 -23.24
C TYR A 249 -0.22 19.93 -24.73
N PHE A 250 -0.84 19.08 -25.55
CA PHE A 250 -1.01 19.35 -26.98
C PHE A 250 -1.81 20.61 -27.26
N GLN A 251 -2.86 20.88 -26.48
CA GLN A 251 -3.65 22.10 -26.63
C GLN A 251 -2.85 23.35 -26.30
N LEU A 252 -2.10 23.35 -25.18
CA LEU A 252 -1.26 24.47 -24.78
C LEU A 252 -0.14 24.74 -25.80
N GLN A 253 0.44 23.69 -26.40
CA GLN A 253 1.46 23.84 -27.44
C GLN A 253 0.88 24.31 -28.78
N SER A 254 -0.19 23.67 -29.27
CA SER A 254 -0.79 23.99 -30.57
C SER A 254 -1.44 25.37 -30.60
N GLN A 255 -1.93 25.86 -29.45
CA GLN A 255 -2.58 27.17 -29.33
C GLN A 255 -1.68 28.21 -28.66
N LYS A 256 -0.38 27.94 -28.48
CA LYS A 256 0.57 28.79 -27.75
C LYS A 256 0.52 30.25 -28.21
N ASP A 257 0.48 30.49 -29.52
CA ASP A 257 0.44 31.84 -30.08
C ASP A 257 -0.91 32.55 -29.89
N SER A 258 -1.96 31.83 -29.50
CA SER A 258 -3.28 32.40 -29.22
C SER A 258 -3.56 32.57 -27.72
N ILE A 259 -2.74 31.98 -26.84
CA ILE A 259 -2.91 32.02 -25.39
C ILE A 259 -2.08 33.16 -24.80
N VAL A 260 -2.67 33.91 -23.87
CA VAL A 260 -1.97 34.98 -23.13
C VAL A 260 -1.72 34.62 -21.67
N TYR A 261 -2.51 33.71 -21.12
CA TYR A 261 -2.40 33.27 -19.74
C TYR A 261 -3.05 31.90 -19.59
N TYR A 262 -2.45 31.04 -18.80
CA TYR A 262 -3.11 29.84 -18.31
C TYR A 262 -2.71 29.55 -16.88
N GLU A 263 -3.57 28.85 -16.15
CA GLU A 263 -3.35 28.40 -14.79
C GLU A 263 -3.80 26.95 -14.65
N ILE A 264 -2.91 26.10 -14.15
CA ILE A 264 -3.25 24.71 -13.81
C ILE A 264 -4.02 24.73 -12.49
N LEU A 265 -5.20 24.12 -12.49
CA LEU A 265 -6.05 24.02 -11.31
C LEU A 265 -5.78 22.67 -10.64
N GLU A 266 -5.48 22.67 -9.34
CA GLU A 266 -5.21 21.45 -8.58
C GLU A 266 -6.30 20.38 -8.80
N PRO A 267 -5.95 19.07 -8.77
CA PRO A 267 -6.92 18.00 -8.89
C PRO A 267 -7.91 18.04 -7.73
N LEU A 268 -9.05 18.70 -7.95
CA LEU A 268 -10.12 18.83 -6.98
C LEU A 268 -10.59 17.44 -6.55
N LYS A 269 -10.45 17.13 -5.26
CA LYS A 269 -10.96 15.89 -4.63
C LYS A 269 -12.49 15.82 -4.56
N SER A 270 -13.21 16.83 -5.07
CA SER A 270 -14.64 16.97 -4.87
C SER A 270 -15.27 17.71 -6.06
N TYR A 271 -16.52 17.33 -6.37
CA TYR A 271 -17.42 17.94 -7.36
C TYR A 271 -17.83 19.37 -6.96
N TYR A 272 -16.87 20.25 -6.71
CA TYR A 272 -17.15 21.66 -6.41
C TYR A 272 -17.54 22.41 -7.68
N ASN A 273 -18.61 23.21 -7.55
CA ASN A 273 -19.34 23.89 -8.62
C ASN A 273 -18.43 24.59 -9.64
N SER A 274 -18.31 24.01 -10.84
CA SER A 274 -17.45 24.49 -11.93
C SER A 274 -17.69 25.96 -12.29
N SER A 275 -18.91 26.46 -12.08
CA SER A 275 -19.25 27.87 -12.33
C SER A 275 -18.62 28.83 -11.32
N ALA A 276 -18.53 28.48 -10.03
CA ALA A 276 -17.98 29.36 -9.01
C ALA A 276 -16.47 29.49 -9.20
N GLN A 277 -15.80 28.38 -9.46
CA GLN A 277 -14.37 28.35 -9.77
C GLN A 277 -14.06 29.15 -11.04
N TYR A 278 -14.83 28.98 -12.11
CA TYR A 278 -14.64 29.78 -13.32
C TYR A 278 -14.76 31.28 -13.05
N LYS A 279 -15.82 31.71 -12.33
CA LYS A 279 -15.98 33.12 -11.92
C LYS A 279 -14.77 33.62 -11.12
N GLN A 280 -14.25 32.82 -10.19
CA GLN A 280 -13.09 33.18 -9.36
C GLN A 280 -11.84 33.38 -10.22
N ARG A 281 -11.55 32.45 -11.14
CA ARG A 281 -10.39 32.53 -12.02
C ARG A 281 -10.46 33.71 -12.97
N VAL A 282 -11.66 34.03 -13.46
CA VAL A 282 -11.92 35.24 -14.27
C VAL A 282 -11.62 36.52 -13.47
N ILE A 283 -12.09 36.62 -12.22
CA ILE A 283 -11.83 37.76 -11.34
C ILE A 283 -10.33 37.88 -11.04
N ASN A 284 -9.69 36.77 -10.66
CA ASN A 284 -8.26 36.73 -10.33
C ASN A 284 -7.42 37.19 -11.53
N ALA A 285 -7.67 36.65 -12.72
CA ALA A 285 -6.97 37.05 -13.94
C ALA A 285 -7.15 38.54 -14.25
N HIS A 286 -8.35 39.09 -14.05
CA HIS A 286 -8.60 40.52 -14.21
C HIS A 286 -7.80 41.36 -13.20
N ASN A 287 -7.82 40.96 -11.93
CA ASN A 287 -7.16 41.70 -10.83
C ASN A 287 -5.64 41.75 -10.99
N ILE A 288 -5.01 40.70 -11.55
CA ILE A 288 -3.57 40.69 -11.85
C ILE A 288 -3.21 41.35 -13.19
N GLY A 289 -4.18 41.99 -13.87
CA GLY A 289 -3.95 42.77 -15.09
C GLY A 289 -3.96 41.98 -16.40
N ILE A 290 -4.38 40.71 -16.42
CA ILE A 290 -4.55 39.96 -17.67
C ILE A 290 -5.70 40.59 -18.47
N LYS A 291 -5.47 40.82 -19.77
CA LYS A 291 -6.49 41.32 -20.71
C LYS A 291 -7.55 40.25 -20.94
N ILE A 292 -8.60 40.27 -20.11
CA ILE A 292 -9.75 39.37 -20.17
C ILE A 292 -11.05 40.17 -20.23
N LYS A 293 -11.95 39.75 -21.11
CA LYS A 293 -13.31 40.29 -21.21
C LYS A 293 -14.30 39.18 -20.91
N ASN A 294 -15.04 39.34 -19.83
CA ASN A 294 -16.01 38.35 -19.40
C ASN A 294 -17.28 39.01 -18.87
N CYS A 295 -18.45 38.54 -19.28
CA CYS A 295 -19.71 39.15 -18.89
C CYS A 295 -19.91 39.16 -17.37
N PHE A 296 -19.32 38.23 -16.61
CA PHE A 296 -19.36 38.28 -15.13
C PHE A 296 -18.67 39.52 -14.53
N LEU A 297 -17.73 40.14 -15.24
CA LEU A 297 -17.05 41.35 -14.78
C LEU A 297 -17.82 42.63 -15.14
N CYS A 298 -18.82 42.54 -16.02
CA CYS A 298 -19.49 43.73 -16.56
C CYS A 298 -20.52 44.30 -15.60
N ARG A 299 -20.58 45.63 -15.48
CA ARG A 299 -21.61 46.34 -14.71
C ARG A 299 -23.06 46.04 -15.12
N TYR A 300 -23.26 45.58 -16.35
CA TYR A 300 -24.58 45.29 -16.91
C TYR A 300 -24.99 43.83 -16.74
N HIS A 301 -24.16 43.00 -16.10
CA HIS A 301 -24.50 41.60 -15.90
C HIS A 301 -25.64 41.44 -14.87
N GLY A 302 -26.40 40.37 -15.04
CA GLY A 302 -27.43 39.91 -14.12
C GLY A 302 -27.44 38.40 -14.05
N GLU A 303 -27.72 37.88 -12.86
CA GLU A 303 -27.96 36.46 -12.66
C GLU A 303 -29.41 36.14 -13.05
N ASN A 304 -29.59 35.15 -13.92
CA ASN A 304 -30.91 34.68 -14.31
C ASN A 304 -31.30 33.49 -13.42
N PHE A 305 -32.17 33.71 -12.44
CA PHE A 305 -32.62 32.69 -11.49
C PHE A 305 -33.73 31.76 -12.04
N PHE A 306 -34.23 32.01 -13.27
CA PHE A 306 -35.42 31.35 -13.82
C PHE A 306 -35.14 30.30 -14.91
N SER A 307 -33.90 29.83 -15.09
CA SER A 307 -33.59 28.80 -16.10
C SER A 307 -32.73 27.65 -15.58
N ASN A 308 -33.07 26.42 -15.98
CA ASN A 308 -32.34 25.18 -15.66
C ASN A 308 -30.87 25.14 -16.17
N LYS A 309 -30.42 26.16 -16.89
CA LYS A 309 -29.02 26.44 -17.22
C LYS A 309 -28.71 27.89 -16.84
N PRO A 310 -27.66 28.19 -16.07
CA PRO A 310 -27.33 29.56 -15.69
C PRO A 310 -26.81 30.34 -16.91
N SER A 311 -27.70 30.99 -17.65
CA SER A 311 -27.34 31.93 -18.72
C SER A 311 -27.12 33.32 -18.12
N ILE A 312 -26.01 33.99 -18.46
CA ILE A 312 -25.80 35.38 -18.05
C ILE A 312 -26.82 36.25 -18.79
N PHE A 313 -27.47 37.18 -18.09
CA PHE A 313 -28.34 38.16 -18.71
C PHE A 313 -27.66 39.53 -18.76
N CYS A 314 -27.65 40.16 -19.94
CA CYS A 314 -27.17 41.53 -20.10
C CYS A 314 -28.34 42.51 -19.93
N LYS A 315 -28.34 43.27 -18.83
CA LYS A 315 -29.40 44.25 -18.50
C LYS A 315 -29.45 45.43 -19.48
N PHE A 316 -28.34 45.76 -20.12
CA PHE A 316 -28.25 46.87 -21.08
C PHE A 316 -28.84 46.48 -22.45
N LEU A 317 -28.36 45.38 -23.02
CA LEU A 317 -28.84 44.87 -24.32
C LEU A 317 -30.14 44.07 -24.22
N LYS A 318 -30.57 43.69 -23.01
CA LYS A 318 -31.74 42.86 -22.72
C LYS A 318 -31.70 41.48 -23.41
N ILE A 319 -30.51 40.87 -23.50
CA ILE A 319 -30.29 39.56 -24.11
C ILE A 319 -29.72 38.54 -23.11
N LYS A 320 -29.97 37.26 -23.37
CA LYS A 320 -29.22 36.15 -22.78
C LYS A 320 -27.93 35.96 -23.56
N CYS A 321 -26.80 35.82 -22.88
CA CYS A 321 -25.50 35.66 -23.52
C CYS A 321 -24.58 34.70 -22.74
N SER A 322 -23.49 34.29 -23.40
CA SER A 322 -22.41 33.52 -22.78
C SER A 322 -21.43 34.46 -22.07
N SER A 323 -20.62 33.92 -21.16
CA SER A 323 -19.55 34.67 -20.48
C SER A 323 -18.59 35.35 -21.46
N ASN A 324 -18.28 34.70 -22.58
CA ASN A 324 -17.34 35.20 -23.57
C ASN A 324 -17.93 36.24 -24.54
N HIS A 325 -19.24 36.50 -24.52
CA HIS A 325 -19.85 37.55 -25.35
C HIS A 325 -19.24 38.94 -25.09
N ALA A 326 -18.72 39.17 -23.89
CA ALA A 326 -18.00 40.39 -23.54
C ALA A 326 -16.82 40.71 -24.48
N SER A 327 -16.16 39.69 -25.04
CA SER A 327 -15.00 39.90 -25.93
C SER A 327 -15.31 40.75 -27.16
N GLU A 328 -16.52 40.64 -27.69
CA GLU A 328 -17.01 41.31 -28.90
C GLU A 328 -18.05 42.40 -28.61
N CYS A 329 -18.39 42.61 -27.34
CA CYS A 329 -19.41 43.57 -26.94
C CYS A 329 -18.84 44.99 -26.82
N ASN A 330 -19.30 45.90 -27.68
CA ASN A 330 -18.92 47.32 -27.67
C ASN A 330 -19.38 48.06 -26.40
N TYR A 331 -20.33 47.51 -25.66
CA TYR A 331 -20.84 48.08 -24.41
C TYR A 331 -20.21 47.44 -23.15
N TYR A 332 -19.23 46.55 -23.31
CA TYR A 332 -18.56 45.92 -22.18
C TYR A 332 -17.86 46.97 -21.32
N LYS A 333 -18.27 47.06 -20.05
CA LYS A 333 -17.68 47.95 -19.04
C LYS A 333 -17.48 47.18 -17.74
N PRO A 334 -16.23 46.80 -17.38
CA PRO A 334 -15.98 46.10 -16.13
C PRO A 334 -16.23 47.03 -14.94
N ASP A 335 -16.80 46.50 -13.86
CA ASP A 335 -17.02 47.23 -12.62
C ASP A 335 -16.81 46.30 -11.42
N PRO A 336 -15.72 46.50 -10.65
CA PRO A 336 -15.41 45.68 -9.47
C PRO A 336 -16.54 45.60 -8.44
N LYS A 337 -17.39 46.64 -8.35
CA LYS A 337 -18.55 46.63 -7.43
C LYS A 337 -19.60 45.59 -7.81
N CYS A 338 -19.58 45.14 -9.06
CA CYS A 338 -20.51 44.16 -9.60
C CYS A 338 -19.89 42.76 -9.71
N PHE A 339 -18.63 42.53 -9.32
CA PHE A 339 -18.07 41.19 -9.45
C PHE A 339 -18.85 40.17 -8.60
N PRO A 340 -19.06 38.94 -9.10
CA PRO A 340 -19.73 37.90 -8.33
C PRO A 340 -19.08 37.72 -6.96
N LYS A 341 -19.90 37.72 -5.91
CA LYS A 341 -19.46 37.32 -4.56
C LYS A 341 -19.33 35.81 -4.55
N ILE A 342 -18.12 35.31 -4.38
CA ILE A 342 -17.84 33.88 -4.35
C ILE A 342 -17.64 33.50 -2.88
N PRO A 343 -18.45 32.59 -2.33
CA PRO A 343 -18.24 32.11 -0.97
C PRO A 343 -16.82 31.56 -0.84
N GLU A 344 -16.13 31.90 0.25
CA GLU A 344 -14.87 31.22 0.58
C GLU A 344 -15.15 29.73 0.70
N ILE A 345 -14.45 28.95 -0.11
CA ILE A 345 -14.53 27.49 -0.08
C ILE A 345 -13.60 27.07 1.07
N LEU A 346 -14.19 26.67 2.21
CA LEU A 346 -13.49 25.94 3.26
C LEU A 346 -13.04 24.56 2.77
#